data_AF-A0A7I7U8V5-F1
#
_entry.id   AF-A0A7I7U8V5-F1
#
_cell.length_a   1.000
_cell.length_b   1.000
_cell.length_c   1.000
_cell.angle_alpha   90.00
_cell.angle_beta   90.00
_cell.angle_gamma   90.00
#
_symmetry.space_group_name_H-M   'P 1'
#
loop_
_entity.id
_entity.type
_entity.pdbx_description
1 polymer ?
#
loop_
_entity_poly.entity_id
_entity_poly.type
_entity_poly.pdbx_seq_one_letter_code
_entity_poly.pdbx_strand_id
1 'polypeptide(L)'
;MQEIGHGGQPLRTVFRRVHPARPVLIDLVALFPREPHCDGRYHPKGLQMDVIVEGTLSCWGLSEQGRWWGLVTYPIRHGGEKDRVTHWVPASVLRLKRP
;
A
#
# COMPACT_ATOMS: atom_id res chain seq x y z
N MET A 1 -11.69 24.16 -13.82
CA MET A 1 -10.77 24.55 -14.91
C MET A 1 -9.97 23.30 -15.25
N GLN A 2 -10.17 22.70 -16.44
CA GLN A 2 -9.37 21.53 -16.85
C GLN A 2 -7.98 22.02 -17.25
N GLU A 3 -6.95 21.53 -16.56
CA GLU A 3 -5.57 21.79 -16.93
C GLU A 3 -5.23 20.97 -18.18
N ILE A 4 -4.79 21.67 -19.22
CA ILE A 4 -4.46 21.14 -20.54
C ILE A 4 -2.99 20.72 -20.51
N GLY A 5 -2.70 19.46 -20.83
CA GLY A 5 -1.31 18.99 -20.93
C GLY A 5 -0.58 19.57 -22.14
N HIS A 6 0.75 19.50 -22.13
CA HIS A 6 1.59 19.83 -23.29
C HIS A 6 1.27 18.87 -24.44
N GLY A 7 0.34 19.26 -25.32
CA GLY A 7 -0.16 18.44 -26.43
C GLY A 7 -1.68 18.44 -26.61
N GLY A 8 -2.45 19.20 -25.80
CA GLY A 8 -3.90 19.33 -25.98
C GLY A 8 -4.72 18.12 -25.53
N GLN A 9 -4.08 17.07 -24.98
CA GLN A 9 -4.79 15.98 -24.31
C GLN A 9 -5.16 16.39 -22.87
N PRO A 10 -6.36 16.02 -22.38
CA PRO A 10 -6.73 16.20 -20.99
C PRO A 10 -5.70 15.53 -20.07
N LEU A 11 -5.24 16.23 -19.03
CA LEU A 11 -4.36 15.63 -18.04
C LEU A 11 -5.06 14.41 -17.42
N ARG A 12 -4.44 13.23 -17.58
CA ARG A 12 -4.92 11.99 -16.96
C ARG A 12 -5.02 12.22 -15.46
N THR A 13 -6.17 11.95 -14.86
CA THR A 13 -6.33 12.05 -13.40
C THR A 13 -5.38 11.07 -12.71
N VAL A 14 -4.32 11.62 -12.11
CA VAL A 14 -3.25 10.83 -11.46
C VAL A 14 -3.67 10.36 -10.06
N PHE A 15 -4.52 11.10 -9.36
CA PHE A 15 -5.06 10.72 -8.05
C PHE A 15 -6.55 10.44 -8.10
N ARG A 16 -6.98 9.27 -7.62
CA ARG A 16 -8.39 8.86 -7.58
C ARG A 16 -8.77 8.52 -6.15
N ARG A 17 -9.52 9.41 -5.50
CA ARG A 17 -10.04 9.17 -4.14
C ARG A 17 -10.98 7.96 -4.13
N VAL A 18 -10.89 7.17 -3.07
CA VAL A 18 -11.78 6.02 -2.83
C VAL A 18 -12.66 6.36 -1.63
N HIS A 19 -13.95 6.60 -1.89
CA HIS A 19 -14.94 6.91 -0.85
C HIS A 19 -16.25 6.14 -1.08
N PRO A 20 -16.76 5.40 -0.08
CA PRO A 20 -16.11 5.10 1.21
C PRO A 20 -14.80 4.31 1.00
N ALA A 21 -13.90 4.38 2.00
CA ALA A 21 -12.65 3.61 1.95
C ALA A 21 -12.97 2.11 1.84
N ARG A 22 -12.21 1.37 1.04
CA ARG A 22 -12.51 -0.04 0.72
C ARG A 22 -11.58 -0.99 1.47
N PRO A 23 -12.09 -2.12 2.01
CA PRO A 23 -11.24 -3.12 2.63
C PRO A 23 -10.35 -3.80 1.58
N VAL A 24 -9.07 -3.94 1.91
CA VAL A 24 -8.05 -4.57 1.08
C VAL A 24 -7.19 -5.50 1.93
N LEU A 25 -6.67 -6.54 1.30
CA LEU A 25 -5.55 -7.33 1.79
C LEU A 25 -4.27 -6.73 1.21
N ILE A 26 -3.26 -6.55 2.07
CA ILE A 26 -1.93 -6.05 1.72
C ILE A 26 -0.93 -7.18 1.98
N ASP A 27 -0.21 -7.59 0.94
CA ASP A 27 0.86 -8.57 1.03
C ASP A 27 2.17 -7.88 1.47
N LEU A 28 2.49 -7.93 2.77
CA LEU A 28 3.72 -7.32 3.29
C LEU A 28 4.98 -8.10 2.91
N VAL A 29 4.85 -9.40 2.61
CA VAL A 29 5.97 -10.25 2.18
C VAL A 29 6.48 -9.77 0.82
N ALA A 30 5.56 -9.50 -0.10
CA ALA A 30 5.89 -8.97 -1.42
C ALA A 30 6.31 -7.49 -1.38
N LEU A 31 5.77 -6.72 -0.42
CA LEU A 31 6.10 -5.30 -0.25
C LEU A 31 7.49 -5.08 0.34
N PHE A 32 7.88 -5.90 1.32
CA PHE A 32 9.15 -5.85 2.01
C PHE A 32 9.92 -7.16 1.75
N PRO A 33 10.49 -7.32 0.54
CA PRO A 33 11.20 -8.55 0.21
C PRO A 33 12.33 -8.78 1.19
N ARG A 34 12.47 -10.04 1.62
CA ARG A 34 13.55 -10.46 2.51
C ARG A 34 14.90 -10.23 1.86
N GLU A 35 15.85 -9.75 2.64
CA GLU A 35 17.26 -9.81 2.24
C GLU A 35 17.71 -11.29 2.23
N PRO A 36 18.45 -11.73 1.19
CA PRO A 36 18.80 -13.14 1.00
C PRO A 36 19.68 -13.72 2.13
N HIS A 37 20.36 -12.87 2.89
CA HIS A 37 21.13 -13.23 4.06
C HIS A 37 20.71 -12.36 5.23
N CYS A 38 19.78 -12.86 6.05
CA CYS A 38 19.56 -12.28 7.37
C CYS A 38 20.55 -12.90 8.36
N ASP A 39 21.54 -12.12 8.81
CA ASP A 39 22.33 -12.44 10.01
C ASP A 39 21.48 -12.35 11.31
N GLY A 40 20.23 -11.89 11.17
CA GLY A 40 19.33 -11.52 12.25
C GLY A 40 18.83 -12.69 13.07
N ARG A 41 19.14 -12.68 14.37
CA ARG A 41 18.49 -13.54 15.37
C ARG A 41 17.01 -13.19 15.48
N TYR A 42 16.19 -14.17 15.86
CA TYR A 42 14.78 -13.92 16.16
C TYR A 42 14.63 -12.95 17.35
N HIS A 43 13.85 -11.88 17.15
CA HIS A 43 13.54 -10.89 18.19
C HIS A 43 12.04 -10.96 18.56
N PRO A 44 11.66 -11.50 19.73
CA PRO A 44 10.26 -11.80 20.09
C PRO A 44 9.32 -10.58 20.25
N LYS A 45 9.75 -9.37 19.92
CA LYS A 45 8.94 -8.15 19.89
C LYS A 45 9.17 -7.29 18.64
N GLY A 46 9.83 -7.85 17.63
CA GLY A 46 10.07 -7.16 16.37
C GLY A 46 8.79 -6.93 15.56
N LEU A 47 8.90 -6.09 14.54
CA LEU A 47 7.82 -5.81 13.60
C LEU A 47 7.49 -7.06 12.79
N GLN A 48 6.20 -7.39 12.72
CA GLN A 48 5.72 -8.48 11.88
C GLN A 48 5.48 -7.98 10.46
N MET A 49 6.51 -8.10 9.62
CA MET A 49 6.45 -7.69 8.20
C MET A 49 6.22 -8.85 7.23
N ASP A 50 6.25 -10.10 7.72
CA ASP A 50 6.12 -11.31 6.89
C ASP A 50 4.69 -11.88 6.97
N VAL A 51 3.70 -11.06 6.60
CA VAL A 51 2.27 -11.41 6.76
C VAL A 51 1.38 -10.69 5.74
N ILE A 52 0.25 -11.30 5.38
CA ILE A 52 -0.84 -10.60 4.69
C ILE A 52 -1.73 -9.95 5.74
N VAL A 53 -1.91 -8.64 5.66
CA VAL A 53 -2.71 -7.88 6.62
C VAL A 53 -3.91 -7.22 5.96
N GLU A 54 -5.01 -7.08 6.70
CA GLU A 54 -6.17 -6.32 6.25
C GLU A 54 -6.01 -4.83 6.57
N GLY A 55 -6.39 -3.99 5.61
CA GLY A 55 -6.40 -2.54 5.77
C GLY A 55 -7.50 -1.88 4.94
N THR A 56 -7.45 -0.56 4.88
CA THR A 56 -8.41 0.26 4.14
C THR A 56 -7.71 1.12 3.10
N LEU A 57 -8.17 1.04 1.86
CA LEU A 57 -7.73 1.85 0.75
C LEU A 57 -8.55 3.14 0.66
N SER A 58 -7.86 4.29 0.65
CA SER A 58 -8.48 5.62 0.62
C SER A 58 -8.19 6.41 -0.67
N CYS A 59 -7.13 6.07 -1.40
CA CYS A 59 -6.75 6.76 -2.63
C CYS A 59 -5.94 5.86 -3.56
N TRP A 60 -6.12 6.00 -4.87
CA TRP A 60 -5.18 5.52 -5.88
C TRP A 60 -4.32 6.67 -6.40
N GLY A 61 -3.05 6.40 -6.65
CA GLY A 61 -2.08 7.32 -7.25
C GLY A 61 -1.37 6.65 -8.42
N LEU A 62 -1.22 7.37 -9.52
CA LEU A 62 -0.43 6.93 -10.67
C LEU A 62 0.99 7.50 -10.53
N SER A 63 2.01 6.65 -10.55
CA SER A 63 3.40 7.10 -10.55
C SER A 63 3.80 7.68 -11.90
N GLU A 64 4.92 8.40 -11.94
CA GLU A 64 5.50 8.95 -13.17
C GLU A 64 5.77 7.87 -14.23
N GLN A 65 6.08 6.64 -13.80
CA GLN A 65 6.28 5.46 -14.66
C GLN A 65 4.97 4.75 -15.02
N GLY A 66 3.81 5.34 -14.73
CA GLY A 66 2.49 4.82 -15.09
C GLY A 66 2.00 3.64 -14.25
N ARG A 67 2.65 3.35 -13.11
CA ARG A 67 2.22 2.27 -12.19
C ARG A 67 1.20 2.79 -11.19
N TRP A 68 0.22 1.97 -10.84
CA TRP A 68 -0.76 2.32 -9.82
C TRP A 68 -0.25 1.98 -8.41
N TRP A 69 -0.55 2.87 -7.47
CA TRP A 69 -0.25 2.78 -6.05
C TRP A 69 -1.51 3.06 -5.25
N GLY A 70 -1.71 2.36 -4.14
CA GLY A 70 -2.81 2.59 -3.22
C GLY A 70 -2.32 3.23 -1.92
N LEU A 71 -2.97 4.31 -1.48
CA LEU A 71 -2.83 4.84 -0.14
C LEU A 71 -3.68 4.00 0.81
N VAL A 72 -3.02 3.19 1.62
CA VAL A 72 -3.66 2.23 2.52
C VAL A 72 -3.33 2.52 3.97
N THR A 73 -4.29 2.26 4.86
CA THR A 73 -4.07 2.28 6.31
C THR A 73 -4.29 0.88 6.87
N TYR A 74 -3.32 0.32 7.60
CA TYR A 74 -3.38 -1.03 8.17
C TYR A 74 -2.63 -1.13 9.50
N PRO A 75 -2.95 -2.12 10.36
CA PRO A 75 -2.21 -2.35 11.59
C PRO A 75 -0.89 -3.09 11.33
N ILE A 76 0.19 -2.67 11.97
CA ILE A 76 1.44 -3.44 12.07
C ILE A 76 1.56 -3.95 13.51
N ARG A 77 1.89 -5.24 13.65
CA ARG A 77 2.07 -5.87 14.95
C ARG A 77 3.53 -5.83 15.37
N HIS A 78 3.78 -5.59 16.65
CA HIS A 78 5.09 -5.77 17.27
C HIS A 78 4.90 -6.33 18.68
N GLY A 79 5.46 -7.51 18.94
CA GLY A 79 5.14 -8.26 20.16
C GLY A 79 3.62 -8.45 20.36
N GLY A 80 3.09 -7.92 21.47
CA GLY A 80 1.67 -7.94 21.80
C GLY A 80 0.87 -6.73 21.30
N GLU A 81 1.55 -5.71 20.76
CA GLU A 81 0.98 -4.40 20.41
C GLU A 81 0.64 -4.28 18.93
N LYS A 82 -0.14 -3.25 18.59
CA LYS A 82 -0.54 -2.93 17.22
C LYS A 82 -0.60 -1.41 17.01
N ASP A 83 0.15 -0.94 16.01
CA ASP A 83 0.10 0.45 15.56
C ASP A 83 -0.50 0.57 14.16
N ARG A 84 -1.14 1.69 13.84
CA ARG A 84 -1.66 1.94 12.49
C ARG A 84 -0.64 2.71 11.67
N VAL A 85 -0.38 2.23 10.47
CA VAL A 85 0.46 2.92 9.49
C VAL A 85 -0.37 3.28 8.27
N THR A 86 -0.12 4.45 7.68
CA THR A 86 -0.66 4.85 6.38
C THR A 86 0.47 4.94 5.38
N HIS A 87 0.35 4.23 4.25
CA HIS A 87 1.46 3.97 3.34
C HIS A 87 0.96 3.92 1.88
N TRP A 88 1.73 4.48 0.95
CA TRP A 88 1.56 4.23 -0.48
C TRP A 88 2.21 2.90 -0.83
N VAL A 89 1.42 1.93 -1.28
CA VAL A 89 1.92 0.59 -1.67
C VAL A 89 1.61 0.29 -3.13
N PRO A 90 2.43 -0.50 -3.83
CA PRO A 90 2.16 -0.87 -5.22
C PRO A 90 0.81 -1.59 -5.34
N ALA A 91 0.04 -1.29 -6.39
CA ALA A 91 -1.23 -2.00 -6.63
C ALA A 91 -1.04 -3.52 -6.79
N SER A 92 0.15 -3.97 -7.20
CA SER A 92 0.50 -5.39 -7.35
C SER A 92 0.51 -6.17 -6.04
N VAL A 93 0.66 -5.52 -4.88
CA VAL A 93 0.63 -6.17 -3.56
C VAL A 93 -0.73 -6.02 -2.86
N LEU A 94 -1.72 -5.45 -3.55
CA LEU A 94 -3.07 -5.22 -3.03
C LEU A 94 -4.07 -6.19 -3.63
N ARG A 95 -4.95 -6.73 -2.80
CA ARG A 95 -6.13 -7.47 -3.24
C ARG A 95 -7.37 -6.88 -2.59
N LEU A 96 -8.39 -6.57 -3.39
CA LEU A 96 -9.69 -6.16 -2.85
C LEU A 96 -10.27 -7.31 -2.03
N LYS A 97 -10.63 -7.03 -0.78
CA LYS A 97 -11.37 -7.99 0.05
C LYS A 97 -12.82 -7.96 -0.43
N ARG A 98 -13.33 -9.10 -0.90
CA ARG A 98 -14.76 -9.24 -1.19
C ARG A 98 -15.52 -9.27 0.15
N PRO A 99 -16.71 -8.66 0.21
CA PRO A 99 -17.57 -8.74 1.40
C PRO A 99 -17.95 -10.19 1.72
#